data_AF-A0A061EXY5-F1
#
_entry.id   AF-A0A061EXY5-F1
#
_cell.length_a   1.000
_cell.length_b   1.000
_cell.length_c   1.000
_cell.angle_alpha   90.00
_cell.angle_beta   90.00
_cell.angle_gamma   90.00
#
_symmetry.space_group_name_H-M   'P 1'
#
loop_
_entity.id
_entity.type
_entity.pdbx_description
1 polymer ?
#
loop_
_entity_poly.entity_id
_entity_poly.type
_entity_poly.pdbx_seq_one_letter_code
_entity_poly.pdbx_strand_id
1 'polypeptide(L)'
;MPPKDQTSPNPEQMISPEGSNPPSSLDIVELTSSLQATEPRRAISLHKRSASDSLVILRKPYLVGQSSSSLVTETQKWGRSFEPTMDPKKMKRWTYLHTHTMKLLLANRVSAQKSRLRRMEYIEKLNKDIETEQAKIAELAPQVSYYKHRRAMLQKENDEIKQKIEFLEKEEARKEAEYQALKDERDMLALTYFLQQEGL
;
A
#
# COMPACT_ATOMS: atom_id res chain seq x y z
N MET A 1 -17.83 -37.52 51.46
CA MET A 1 -16.82 -38.43 50.87
C MET A 1 -16.07 -37.67 49.79
N PRO A 2 -14.73 -37.55 49.87
CA PRO A 2 -13.91 -37.25 48.70
C PRO A 2 -12.87 -38.36 48.44
N PRO A 3 -12.53 -38.67 47.19
CA PRO A 3 -11.22 -39.22 46.87
C PRO A 3 -10.31 -38.11 46.35
N LYS A 4 -9.13 -38.06 46.96
CA LYS A 4 -7.95 -37.37 46.49
C LYS A 4 -7.26 -38.32 45.52
N ASP A 5 -6.99 -37.88 44.30
CA ASP A 5 -5.93 -38.48 43.49
C ASP A 5 -4.96 -37.39 43.06
N GLN A 6 -3.77 -37.54 43.63
CA GLN A 6 -2.56 -36.83 43.25
C GLN A 6 -2.04 -37.51 41.98
N THR A 7 -1.74 -36.73 40.95
CA THR A 7 -0.82 -37.19 39.91
C THR A 7 0.04 -36.00 39.50
N SER A 8 1.26 -35.99 40.02
CA SER A 8 2.34 -35.11 39.57
C SER A 8 2.73 -35.45 38.12
N PRO A 9 3.05 -34.47 37.26
CA PRO A 9 3.76 -34.75 36.02
C PRO A 9 5.27 -34.77 36.28
N ASN A 10 5.91 -35.89 35.94
CA ASN A 10 7.36 -36.09 35.92
C ASN A 10 7.98 -35.33 34.70
N PRO A 11 9.21 -34.78 34.79
CA PRO A 11 9.78 -33.88 33.80
C PRO A 11 10.73 -34.64 32.87
N GLU A 12 10.25 -35.24 31.79
CA GLU A 12 11.13 -35.90 30.82
C GLU A 12 10.42 -36.12 29.48
N GLN A 13 10.16 -35.05 28.74
CA GLN A 13 9.95 -35.12 27.28
C GLN A 13 10.59 -33.91 26.61
N MET A 14 11.87 -34.08 26.29
CA MET A 14 12.57 -33.34 25.26
C MET A 14 11.93 -33.67 23.90
N ILE A 15 11.15 -32.74 23.34
CA ILE A 15 10.82 -32.70 21.91
C ILE A 15 11.06 -31.27 21.45
N SER A 16 12.19 -31.10 20.76
CA SER A 16 12.55 -29.89 20.03
C SER A 16 11.48 -29.57 18.98
N PRO A 17 10.99 -28.32 18.86
CA PRO A 17 10.22 -27.93 17.70
C PRO A 17 11.17 -27.68 16.53
N GLU A 18 10.92 -28.42 15.46
CA GLU A 18 11.52 -28.28 14.13
C GLU A 18 11.61 -26.81 13.68
N GLY A 19 12.83 -26.40 13.36
CA GLY A 19 13.16 -25.83 12.06
C GLY A 19 12.22 -24.79 11.45
N SER A 20 12.00 -23.67 12.14
CA SER A 20 11.72 -22.42 11.43
C SER A 20 13.01 -21.60 11.39
N ASN A 21 13.79 -21.82 10.32
CA ASN A 21 14.93 -20.96 10.02
C ASN A 21 14.42 -19.51 9.94
N PRO A 22 14.96 -18.56 10.74
CA PRO A 22 14.65 -17.15 10.52
C PRO A 22 15.14 -16.77 9.12
N PRO A 23 14.37 -16.00 8.33
CA PRO A 23 14.81 -15.57 7.02
C PRO A 23 16.16 -14.88 7.17
N SER A 24 17.10 -15.25 6.29
CA SER A 24 18.47 -14.79 6.34
C SER A 24 18.49 -13.26 6.31
N SER A 25 19.45 -12.64 7.01
CA SER A 25 19.64 -11.18 7.04
C SER A 25 19.67 -10.54 5.64
N LEU A 26 20.09 -11.32 4.64
CA LEU A 26 20.13 -10.96 3.23
C LEU A 26 18.73 -10.80 2.61
N ASP A 27 17.78 -11.66 2.95
CA ASP A 27 16.40 -11.64 2.40
C ASP A 27 15.63 -10.39 2.84
N ILE A 28 15.88 -9.88 4.05
CA ILE A 28 15.20 -8.67 4.55
C ILE A 28 15.75 -7.40 3.87
N VAL A 29 17.05 -7.36 3.58
CA VAL A 29 17.68 -6.22 2.90
C VAL A 29 17.22 -6.13 1.45
N GLU A 30 17.08 -7.27 0.76
CA GLU A 30 16.57 -7.35 -0.62
C GLU A 30 15.12 -6.83 -0.73
N LEU A 31 14.27 -7.17 0.25
CA LEU A 31 12.89 -6.65 0.34
C LEU A 31 12.84 -5.13 0.64
N THR A 32 13.81 -4.59 1.38
CA THR A 32 13.85 -3.13 1.66
C THR A 32 14.42 -2.29 0.52
N SER A 33 15.20 -2.90 -0.38
CA SER A 33 15.81 -2.22 -1.52
C SER A 33 14.77 -1.82 -2.58
N SER A 34 13.68 -2.57 -2.70
CA SER A 34 12.60 -2.30 -3.67
C SER A 34 11.69 -1.11 -3.30
N LEU A 35 11.84 -0.50 -2.12
CA LEU A 35 10.97 0.58 -1.63
C LEU A 35 11.57 2.00 -1.82
N GLN A 36 12.80 2.12 -2.31
CA GLN A 36 13.49 3.42 -2.43
C GLN A 36 13.24 4.15 -3.77
N ALA A 37 12.48 3.59 -4.70
CA ALA A 37 12.25 4.19 -6.01
C ALA A 37 10.76 4.22 -6.38
N THR A 38 9.95 4.94 -5.61
CA THR A 38 8.67 5.45 -6.11
C THR A 38 8.84 6.93 -6.42
N GLU A 39 9.39 7.22 -7.60
CA GLU A 39 9.26 8.54 -8.20
C GLU A 39 7.77 8.96 -8.16
N PRO A 40 7.45 10.23 -7.82
CA PRO A 40 6.09 10.71 -7.96
C PRO A 40 5.74 10.61 -9.44
N ARG A 41 4.91 9.62 -9.79
CA ARG A 41 4.46 9.39 -11.18
C ARG A 41 4.02 10.73 -11.76
N ARG A 42 4.75 11.22 -12.76
CA ARG A 42 4.39 12.41 -13.55
C ARG A 42 2.90 12.31 -13.87
N ALA A 43 2.13 13.28 -13.39
CA ALA A 43 0.72 13.38 -13.70
C ALA A 43 0.57 13.36 -15.22
N ILE A 44 -0.02 12.27 -15.75
CA ILE A 44 -0.36 12.16 -17.16
C ILE A 44 -1.21 13.38 -17.46
N SER A 45 -0.75 14.23 -18.39
CA SER A 45 -1.47 15.45 -18.73
C SER A 45 -2.88 15.06 -19.15
N LEU A 46 -3.84 15.22 -18.25
CA LEU A 46 -5.25 15.10 -18.58
C LEU A 46 -5.48 16.16 -19.64
N HIS A 47 -5.66 15.70 -20.87
CA HIS A 47 -6.11 16.52 -21.97
C HIS A 47 -7.33 17.27 -21.42
N LYS A 48 -7.18 18.57 -21.15
CA LYS A 48 -8.26 19.45 -20.74
C LYS A 48 -9.19 19.48 -21.94
N ARG A 49 -10.05 18.46 -22.08
CA ARG A 49 -11.21 18.54 -22.96
C ARG A 49 -11.95 19.73 -22.40
N SER A 50 -11.80 20.84 -23.12
CA SER A 50 -12.43 22.11 -22.85
C SER A 50 -13.80 21.80 -22.27
N ALA A 51 -14.02 22.23 -21.03
CA ALA A 51 -15.37 22.41 -20.52
C ALA A 51 -15.95 23.56 -21.33
N SER A 52 -16.18 23.31 -22.62
CA SER A 52 -16.93 24.18 -23.50
C SER A 52 -18.35 24.06 -22.98
N ASP A 53 -18.61 24.86 -21.96
CA ASP A 53 -19.90 25.43 -21.70
C ASP A 53 -20.30 26.16 -22.98
N SER A 54 -20.83 25.39 -23.93
CA SER A 54 -21.57 25.97 -25.03
C SER A 54 -22.85 26.50 -24.39
N LEU A 55 -22.72 27.69 -23.80
CA LEU A 55 -23.64 28.77 -24.13
C LEU A 55 -23.70 28.76 -25.65
N VAL A 56 -24.62 27.93 -26.18
CA VAL A 56 -25.02 27.95 -27.56
C VAL A 56 -25.51 29.37 -27.73
N ILE A 57 -24.61 30.23 -28.19
CA ILE A 57 -24.89 31.54 -28.72
C ILE A 57 -25.98 31.25 -29.73
N LEU A 58 -27.23 31.52 -29.34
CA LEU A 58 -28.37 31.53 -30.23
C LEU A 58 -28.08 32.70 -31.16
N ARG A 59 -27.26 32.45 -32.18
CA ARG A 59 -26.88 33.42 -33.20
C ARG A 59 -28.15 33.67 -34.00
N LYS A 60 -28.92 34.64 -33.53
CA LYS A 60 -30.09 35.20 -34.20
C LYS A 60 -29.56 35.84 -35.49
N PRO A 61 -29.96 35.39 -36.68
CA PRO A 61 -29.49 36.01 -37.91
C PRO A 61 -30.34 37.26 -38.14
N TYR A 62 -29.81 38.40 -37.74
CA TYR A 62 -30.26 39.65 -38.32
C TYR A 62 -29.06 40.54 -38.66
N LEU A 63 -29.10 40.95 -39.94
CA LEU A 63 -28.44 42.07 -40.59
C LEU A 63 -26.99 41.90 -41.09
N VAL A 64 -26.94 41.93 -42.44
CA VAL A 64 -26.00 42.66 -43.30
C VAL A 64 -24.63 42.02 -43.57
N GLY A 65 -24.29 41.98 -44.86
CA GLY A 65 -22.91 41.90 -45.35
C GLY A 65 -22.71 40.85 -46.42
N GLN A 66 -22.73 41.27 -47.67
CA GLN A 66 -22.36 40.46 -48.82
C GLN A 66 -20.89 40.01 -48.73
N SER A 67 -20.65 38.86 -49.37
CA SER A 67 -19.39 38.44 -50.00
C SER A 67 -18.50 37.43 -49.26
N SER A 68 -18.27 36.35 -50.02
CA SER A 68 -17.14 35.43 -49.99
C SER A 68 -17.05 34.35 -48.90
N SER A 69 -17.23 33.11 -49.38
CA SER A 69 -16.40 31.95 -49.05
C SER A 69 -16.24 31.61 -47.56
N SER A 70 -17.00 30.63 -47.08
CA SER A 70 -16.48 29.52 -46.27
C SER A 70 -17.60 28.64 -45.74
N LEU A 71 -17.33 27.33 -45.74
CA LEU A 71 -17.99 26.30 -44.93
C LEU A 71 -19.47 26.10 -45.27
N VAL A 72 -19.72 25.18 -46.21
CA VAL A 72 -20.97 24.42 -46.24
C VAL A 72 -21.07 23.73 -44.89
N THR A 73 -21.78 24.39 -43.98
CA THR A 73 -22.03 23.88 -42.65
C THR A 73 -22.92 22.66 -42.82
N GLU A 74 -22.41 21.52 -42.36
CA GLU A 74 -23.10 20.25 -42.18
C GLU A 74 -24.17 20.40 -41.06
N THR A 75 -25.02 21.39 -41.17
CA THR A 75 -26.13 21.70 -40.26
C THR A 75 -27.48 21.75 -40.99
N GLN A 76 -27.48 21.71 -42.32
CA GLN A 76 -28.70 21.69 -43.14
C GLN A 76 -29.46 20.36 -43.11
N LYS A 77 -28.91 19.29 -42.50
CA LYS A 77 -29.52 17.96 -42.59
C LYS A 77 -30.75 17.75 -41.68
N TRP A 78 -30.99 18.63 -40.72
CA TRP A 78 -32.05 18.45 -39.70
C TRP A 78 -33.03 19.63 -39.55
N GLY A 79 -32.97 20.65 -40.41
CA GLY A 79 -33.83 21.83 -40.30
C GLY A 79 -34.77 21.98 -41.50
N ARG A 80 -36.02 21.53 -41.40
CA ARG A 80 -37.07 22.12 -42.26
C ARG A 80 -37.37 23.51 -41.71
N SER A 81 -37.00 24.54 -42.45
CA SER A 81 -37.32 25.94 -42.15
C SER A 81 -38.84 26.14 -42.07
N PHE A 82 -39.29 27.02 -41.19
CA PHE A 82 -40.70 27.42 -41.10
C PHE A 82 -41.10 28.19 -42.35
N GLU A 83 -42.08 27.69 -43.09
CA GLU A 83 -42.67 28.37 -44.25
C GLU A 83 -44.10 28.83 -43.89
N PRO A 84 -44.41 30.14 -43.93
CA PRO A 84 -45.72 30.69 -43.57
C PRO A 84 -46.89 30.17 -44.44
N THR A 85 -46.59 29.64 -45.62
CA THR A 85 -47.54 29.12 -46.62
C THR A 85 -47.65 27.59 -46.59
N MET A 86 -47.37 26.95 -45.45
CA MET A 86 -47.49 25.49 -45.30
C MET A 86 -48.94 25.01 -45.14
N ASP A 87 -49.21 23.78 -45.60
CA ASP A 87 -50.43 23.02 -45.27
C ASP A 87 -50.60 22.91 -43.73
N PRO A 88 -51.80 23.18 -43.18
CA PRO A 88 -52.09 23.10 -41.74
C PRO A 88 -51.63 21.80 -41.05
N LYS A 89 -51.61 20.65 -41.75
CA LYS A 89 -51.06 19.40 -41.19
C LYS A 89 -49.55 19.47 -40.96
N LYS A 90 -48.81 20.07 -41.90
CA LYS A 90 -47.35 20.25 -41.81
C LYS A 90 -46.99 21.26 -40.73
N MET A 91 -47.77 22.34 -40.60
CA MET A 91 -47.59 23.34 -39.55
C MET A 91 -47.73 22.72 -38.14
N LYS A 92 -48.79 21.95 -37.90
CA LYS A 92 -49.00 21.24 -36.62
C LYS A 92 -47.86 20.28 -36.28
N ARG A 93 -47.34 19.54 -37.29
CA ARG A 93 -46.19 18.64 -37.09
C ARG A 93 -44.92 19.40 -36.76
N TRP A 94 -44.66 20.52 -37.44
CA TRP A 94 -43.47 21.35 -37.20
C TRP A 94 -43.50 21.96 -35.79
N THR A 95 -44.63 22.50 -35.34
CA THR A 95 -44.76 23.07 -33.98
C THR A 95 -44.62 21.99 -32.90
N TYR A 96 -45.20 20.80 -33.11
CA TYR A 96 -45.02 19.67 -32.20
C TYR A 96 -43.54 19.26 -32.08
N LEU A 97 -42.85 19.09 -33.22
CA LEU A 97 -41.41 18.75 -33.22
C LEU A 97 -40.58 19.86 -32.58
N HIS A 98 -40.87 21.13 -32.88
CA HIS A 98 -40.16 22.25 -32.29
C HIS A 98 -40.32 22.27 -30.76
N THR A 99 -41.55 22.15 -30.25
CA THR A 99 -41.79 22.09 -28.80
C THR A 99 -41.15 20.86 -28.14
N HIS A 100 -41.18 19.69 -28.79
CA HIS A 100 -40.54 18.47 -28.29
C HIS A 100 -39.01 18.58 -28.23
N THR A 101 -38.38 19.08 -29.30
CA THR A 101 -36.93 19.31 -29.34
C THR A 101 -36.49 20.34 -28.30
N MET A 102 -37.27 21.41 -28.09
CA MET A 102 -37.00 22.38 -27.02
C MET A 102 -37.07 21.74 -25.63
N LYS A 103 -38.05 20.87 -25.36
CA LYS A 103 -38.14 20.11 -24.10
C LYS A 103 -36.94 19.18 -23.91
N LEU A 104 -36.53 18.46 -24.95
CA LEU A 104 -35.36 17.57 -24.90
C LEU A 104 -34.06 18.35 -24.67
N LEU A 105 -33.88 19.50 -25.32
CA LEU A 105 -32.71 20.35 -25.14
C LEU A 105 -32.59 20.84 -23.69
N LEU A 106 -33.70 21.27 -23.10
CA LEU A 106 -33.72 21.67 -21.68
C LEU A 106 -33.44 20.49 -20.74
N ALA A 107 -34.07 19.33 -20.98
CA ALA A 107 -33.83 18.13 -20.18
C ALA A 107 -32.37 17.64 -20.29
N ASN A 108 -31.78 17.68 -21.48
CA ASN A 108 -30.38 17.32 -21.70
C ASN A 108 -29.43 18.30 -20.98
N ARG A 109 -29.70 19.61 -21.05
CA ARG A 109 -28.93 20.63 -20.30
C ARG A 109 -28.95 20.34 -18.80
N VAL A 110 -30.12 20.12 -18.23
CA VAL A 110 -30.28 19.83 -16.79
C VAL A 110 -29.57 18.53 -16.40
N SER A 111 -29.74 17.46 -17.18
CA SER A 111 -29.09 16.17 -16.90
C SER A 111 -27.57 16.21 -17.07
N ALA A 112 -27.06 16.97 -18.05
CA ALA A 112 -25.63 17.22 -18.23
C ALA A 112 -25.03 18.04 -17.09
N GLN A 113 -25.75 19.06 -16.60
CA GLN A 113 -25.34 19.81 -15.40
C GLN A 113 -25.29 18.89 -14.18
N LYS A 114 -26.32 18.06 -13.97
CA LYS A 114 -26.38 17.13 -12.84
C LYS A 114 -25.28 16.07 -12.92
N SER A 115 -24.94 15.56 -14.10
CA SER A 115 -23.84 14.59 -14.26
C SER A 115 -22.48 15.24 -14.01
N ARG A 116 -22.30 16.50 -14.43
CA ARG A 116 -21.10 17.28 -14.12
C ARG A 116 -20.93 17.47 -12.61
N LEU A 117 -21.99 17.87 -11.89
CA LEU A 117 -21.96 18.03 -10.44
C LEU A 117 -21.56 16.74 -9.73
N ARG A 118 -22.20 15.61 -10.06
CA ARG A 118 -21.82 14.29 -9.50
C ARG A 118 -20.37 13.94 -9.75
N ARG A 119 -19.84 14.26 -10.95
CA ARG A 119 -18.43 14.02 -11.27
C ARG A 119 -17.51 14.89 -10.42
N MET A 120 -17.86 16.15 -10.19
CA MET A 120 -17.09 17.05 -9.31
C MET A 120 -17.08 16.54 -7.86
N GLU A 121 -18.24 16.18 -7.32
CA GLU A 121 -18.37 15.59 -5.98
C GLU A 121 -17.54 14.30 -5.85
N TYR A 122 -17.54 13.44 -6.87
CA TYR A 122 -16.74 12.22 -6.88
C TYR A 122 -15.23 12.51 -6.89
N ILE A 123 -14.79 13.50 -7.68
CA ILE A 123 -13.38 13.92 -7.70
C ILE A 123 -12.97 14.48 -6.33
N GLU A 124 -13.80 15.31 -5.71
CA GLU A 124 -13.54 15.84 -4.37
C GLU A 124 -13.47 14.74 -3.31
N LYS A 125 -14.36 13.74 -3.38
CA LYS A 125 -14.27 12.57 -2.51
C LYS A 125 -12.93 11.84 -2.69
N LEU A 126 -12.54 11.55 -3.93
CA LEU A 126 -11.25 10.88 -4.20
C LEU A 126 -10.06 11.69 -3.68
N ASN A 127 -10.09 13.01 -3.82
CA ASN A 127 -9.03 13.87 -3.30
C ASN A 127 -8.94 13.78 -1.77
N LYS A 128 -10.08 13.83 -1.06
CA LYS A 128 -10.12 13.63 0.40
C LYS A 128 -9.61 12.25 0.79
N ASP A 129 -10.01 11.20 0.08
CA ASP A 129 -9.56 9.83 0.35
C ASP A 129 -8.02 9.76 0.20
N ILE A 130 -7.45 10.33 -0.88
CA ILE A 130 -6.00 10.43 -1.08
C ILE A 130 -5.31 11.19 0.06
N GLU A 131 -5.83 12.35 0.45
CA GLU A 131 -5.26 13.16 1.55
C GLU A 131 -5.26 12.38 2.88
N THR A 132 -6.34 11.66 3.19
CA THR A 132 -6.43 10.86 4.41
C THR A 132 -5.45 9.69 4.41
N GLU A 133 -5.29 9.00 3.28
CA GLU A 133 -4.30 7.91 3.16
C GLU A 133 -2.87 8.45 3.20
N GLN A 134 -2.59 9.60 2.59
CA GLN A 134 -1.29 10.25 2.69
C GLN A 134 -0.97 10.66 4.14
N ALA A 135 -1.95 11.17 4.89
CA ALA A 135 -1.78 11.49 6.31
C ALA A 135 -1.43 10.24 7.14
N LYS A 136 -2.11 9.11 6.90
CA LYS A 136 -1.79 7.83 7.54
C LYS A 136 -0.37 7.37 7.20
N ILE A 137 0.04 7.48 5.93
CA ILE A 137 1.40 7.13 5.51
C ILE A 137 2.42 8.03 6.23
N ALA A 138 2.16 9.34 6.29
CA ALA A 138 3.05 10.30 6.95
C ALA A 138 3.19 10.03 8.46
N GLU A 139 2.12 9.55 9.11
CA GLU A 139 2.15 9.14 10.52
C GLU A 139 2.89 7.80 10.73
N LEU A 140 2.62 6.80 9.89
CA LEU A 140 3.17 5.44 10.05
C LEU A 140 4.64 5.33 9.61
N ALA A 141 5.07 6.09 8.60
CA ALA A 141 6.44 6.04 8.09
C ALA A 141 7.54 6.24 9.15
N PRO A 142 7.49 7.30 10.00
CA PRO A 142 8.48 7.48 11.07
C PRO A 142 8.38 6.40 12.17
N GLN A 143 7.18 5.84 12.42
CA GLN A 143 7.05 4.75 13.39
C GLN A 143 7.76 3.48 12.89
N VAL A 144 7.58 3.15 11.62
CA VAL A 144 8.25 2.00 10.99
C VAL A 144 9.78 2.19 11.01
N SER A 145 10.29 3.38 10.71
CA SER A 145 11.73 3.64 10.77
C SER A 145 12.28 3.54 12.20
N TYR A 146 11.54 4.05 13.20
CA TYR A 146 11.88 3.91 14.61
C TYR A 146 11.99 2.45 15.04
N TYR A 147 10.98 1.62 14.76
CA TYR A 147 11.00 0.21 15.14
C TYR A 147 12.08 -0.59 14.39
N LYS A 148 12.37 -0.25 13.13
CA LYS A 148 13.49 -0.82 12.38
C LYS A 148 14.82 -0.53 13.07
N HIS A 149 15.05 0.73 13.46
CA HIS A 149 16.28 1.11 14.16
C HIS A 149 16.38 0.44 15.53
N ARG A 150 15.31 0.44 16.32
CA ARG A 150 15.24 -0.23 17.62
C ARG A 150 15.53 -1.72 17.50
N ARG A 151 14.97 -2.39 16.50
CA ARG A 151 15.24 -3.81 16.23
C ARG A 151 16.72 -4.04 15.92
N ALA A 152 17.34 -3.20 15.09
CA ALA A 152 18.76 -3.34 14.76
C ALA A 152 19.66 -3.17 15.99
N MET A 153 19.34 -2.23 16.88
CA MET A 153 20.09 -2.03 18.14
C MET A 153 19.96 -3.25 19.07
N LEU A 154 18.73 -3.73 19.29
CA LEU A 154 18.50 -4.93 20.12
C LEU A 154 19.13 -6.18 19.52
N GLN A 155 19.15 -6.31 18.20
CA GLN A 155 19.82 -7.42 17.52
C GLN A 155 21.32 -7.40 17.81
N LYS A 156 21.95 -6.22 17.71
CA LYS A 156 23.37 -6.06 18.02
C LYS A 156 23.67 -6.42 19.48
N GLU A 157 22.87 -5.92 20.43
CA GLU A 157 23.02 -6.28 21.85
C GLU A 157 22.85 -7.78 22.10
N ASN A 158 21.90 -8.41 21.40
CA ASN A 158 21.69 -9.86 21.48
C ASN A 158 22.90 -10.64 20.95
N ASP A 159 23.47 -10.22 19.83
CA ASP A 159 24.64 -10.85 19.22
C ASP A 159 25.90 -10.67 20.11
N GLU A 160 26.07 -9.50 20.74
CA GLU A 160 27.12 -9.26 21.72
C GLU A 160 27.00 -10.17 22.96
N ILE A 161 25.77 -10.36 23.47
CA ILE A 161 25.52 -11.27 24.61
C ILE A 161 25.81 -12.71 24.21
N LYS A 162 25.40 -13.17 23.03
CA LYS A 162 25.71 -14.51 22.53
C LYS A 162 27.21 -14.75 22.42
N GLN A 163 27.95 -13.80 21.85
CA GLN A 163 29.41 -13.89 21.78
C GLN A 163 30.05 -13.99 23.16
N LYS A 164 29.53 -13.25 24.15
CA LYS A 164 30.01 -13.32 25.52
C LYS A 164 29.73 -14.67 26.16
N ILE A 165 28.56 -15.25 25.92
CA ILE A 165 28.20 -16.60 26.38
C ILE A 165 29.16 -17.62 25.77
N GLU A 166 29.34 -17.61 24.45
CA GLU A 166 30.25 -18.53 23.75
C GLU A 166 31.69 -18.42 24.25
N PHE A 167 32.15 -17.21 24.57
CA PHE A 167 33.48 -16.99 25.14
C PHE A 167 33.59 -17.62 26.54
N LEU A 168 32.60 -17.39 27.41
CA LEU A 168 32.58 -17.93 28.77
C LEU A 168 32.49 -19.46 28.76
N GLU A 169 31.68 -20.05 27.89
CA GLU A 169 31.57 -21.50 27.72
C GLU A 169 32.92 -22.12 27.31
N LYS A 170 33.65 -21.48 26.39
CA LYS A 170 35.01 -21.91 26.01
C LYS A 170 35.99 -21.78 27.16
N GLU A 171 35.90 -20.71 27.94
CA GLU A 171 36.76 -20.49 29.10
C GLU A 171 36.49 -21.54 30.20
N GLU A 172 35.23 -21.87 30.46
CA GLU A 172 34.79 -22.90 31.38
C GLU A 172 35.30 -24.27 30.94
N ALA A 173 35.12 -24.64 29.67
CA ALA A 173 35.63 -25.90 29.12
C ALA A 173 37.17 -26.01 29.25
N ARG A 174 37.90 -24.92 29.04
CA ARG A 174 39.36 -24.88 29.26
C ARG A 174 39.72 -25.11 30.72
N LYS A 175 39.04 -24.41 31.64
CA LYS A 175 39.27 -24.56 33.09
C LYS A 175 38.94 -25.96 33.58
N GLU A 176 37.88 -26.57 33.05
CA GLU A 176 37.52 -27.95 33.37
C GLU A 176 38.59 -28.94 32.89
N ALA A 177 39.10 -28.76 31.66
CA ALA A 177 40.21 -29.56 31.15
C ALA A 177 41.49 -29.43 32.01
N GLU A 178 41.82 -28.21 32.44
CA GLU A 178 42.93 -27.96 33.37
C GLU A 178 42.71 -28.61 34.74
N TYR A 179 41.49 -28.53 35.26
CA TYR A 179 41.13 -29.16 36.53
C TYR A 179 41.26 -30.69 36.47
N GLN A 180 40.81 -31.33 35.40
CA GLN A 180 40.94 -32.77 35.25
C GLN A 180 42.40 -33.21 35.14
N ALA A 181 43.23 -32.48 34.38
CA ALA A 181 44.67 -32.79 34.30
C ALA A 181 45.35 -32.73 35.68
N LEU A 182 45.09 -31.68 36.47
CA LEU A 182 45.65 -31.55 37.83
C LEU A 182 45.12 -32.64 38.79
N LYS A 183 43.85 -33.02 38.63
CA LYS A 183 43.24 -34.07 39.45
C LYS A 183 43.87 -35.43 39.15
N ASP A 184 44.12 -35.74 37.88
CA ASP A 184 44.80 -36.96 37.45
C ASP A 184 46.24 -37.00 37.98
N GLU A 185 46.98 -35.89 37.89
CA GLU A 185 48.34 -35.78 38.47
C GLU A 185 48.33 -36.01 39.99
N ARG A 186 47.39 -35.40 40.71
CA ARG A 186 47.22 -35.63 42.16
C ARG A 186 46.98 -37.10 42.46
N ASP A 187 46.09 -37.76 41.73
CA ASP A 187 45.76 -39.17 41.96
C ASP A 187 46.95 -40.08 41.68
N MET A 188 47.71 -39.81 40.62
CA MET A 188 48.95 -40.51 40.32
C MET A 188 49.99 -40.34 41.43
N LEU A 189 50.18 -39.12 41.93
CA LEU A 189 51.10 -38.85 43.04
C LEU A 189 50.67 -39.56 44.32
N ALA A 190 49.38 -39.54 44.65
CA ALA A 190 48.84 -40.24 45.82
C ALA A 190 49.08 -41.75 45.73
N LEU A 191 48.88 -42.36 44.55
CA LEU A 191 49.15 -43.77 44.31
C LEU A 191 50.64 -44.10 44.47
N THR A 192 51.53 -43.31 43.88
CA THR A 192 52.99 -43.54 44.01
C THR A 192 53.46 -43.44 45.45
N TYR A 193 52.94 -42.47 46.21
CA TYR A 193 53.27 -42.31 47.62
C TYR A 193 52.78 -43.50 48.47
N PHE A 194 51.56 -43.99 48.19
CA PHE A 194 51.02 -45.17 48.84
C PHE A 194 51.87 -46.41 48.59
N LEU A 195 52.24 -46.68 47.32
CA LEU A 195 53.11 -47.81 46.97
C LEU A 195 54.47 -47.73 47.67
N GLN A 196 55.06 -46.53 47.72
CA GLN A 196 56.32 -46.30 48.42
C GLN A 196 56.23 -46.55 49.93
N GLN A 197 55.08 -46.25 50.56
CA GLN A 197 54.84 -46.54 51.98
C GLN A 197 54.66 -48.05 52.26
N GLU A 198 54.06 -48.79 51.34
CA GLU A 198 53.90 -50.25 51.46
C GLU A 198 55.19 -51.03 51.15
N GLY A 199 56.26 -50.36 50.72
CA GLY A 199 57.58 -50.96 50.49
C GLY A 199 57.69 -51.78 49.20
N LEU A 200 56.81 -51.51 48.24
CA LEU A 200 56.85 -52.00 46.85
C LEU A 200 57.47 -50.95 45.93
#